data_AF-A0A2W4M9G9-F1
#
_entry.id   AF-A0A2W4M9G9-F1
#
_cell.length_a   1.000
_cell.length_b   1.000
_cell.length_c   1.000
_cell.angle_alpha   90.00
_cell.angle_beta   90.00
_cell.angle_gamma   90.00
#
_symmetry.space_group_name_H-M   'P 1'
#
loop_
_entity.id
_entity.type
_entity.pdbx_description
1 polymer ?
#
loop_
_entity_poly.entity_id
_entity_poly.type
_entity_poly.pdbx_seq_one_letter_code
_entity_poly.pdbx_strand_id
1 'polypeptide(L)'
;MRLLDFTVGPDQPFFLIAGPCVIESEGLVLETAGRMKELTARLGVPYIFKASFDKANRSSRTSFRGPGMEEGLRILDEVKRQLGLPVLTDVH
;
A
#
# COMPACT_ATOMS: atom_id res chain seq x y z
N MET A 1 -8.49 1.43 19.01
CA MET A 1 -7.24 0.63 18.93
C MET A 1 -6.13 1.53 18.44
N ARG A 2 -4.92 1.45 19.01
CA ARG A 2 -3.76 2.17 18.46
C ARG A 2 -3.27 1.47 17.19
N LEU A 3 -3.14 2.21 16.10
CA LEU A 3 -2.59 1.75 14.82
C LEU A 3 -1.51 2.74 14.40
N LEU A 4 -0.25 2.29 14.41
CA LEU A 4 0.90 3.18 14.18
C LEU A 4 0.91 4.34 15.20
N ASP A 5 0.78 5.57 14.71
CA ASP A 5 0.78 6.82 15.46
C ASP A 5 -0.63 7.42 15.70
N PHE A 6 -1.70 6.76 15.23
CA PHE A 6 -3.09 7.22 15.43
C PHE A 6 -3.99 6.16 16.06
N THR A 7 -5.21 6.57 16.45
CA THR A 7 -6.23 5.68 17.03
C THR A 7 -7.34 5.43 16.02
N VAL A 8 -7.73 4.16 15.87
CA VAL A 8 -8.82 3.72 14.98
C VAL A 8 -9.97 3.11 15.77
N GLY A 9 -11.19 3.34 15.31
CA GLY A 9 -12.43 2.84 15.89
C GLY A 9 -13.67 3.51 15.29
N PRO A 10 -14.89 3.05 15.62
CA PRO A 10 -16.13 3.61 15.10
C PRO A 10 -16.31 5.11 15.41
N ASP A 11 -15.85 5.55 16.58
CA ASP A 11 -15.94 6.95 17.03
C ASP A 11 -14.62 7.72 16.84
N GLN A 12 -13.78 7.30 15.90
CA GLN A 12 -12.51 7.95 15.58
C GLN A 12 -12.53 8.54 14.17
N PRO A 13 -11.68 9.53 13.87
CA PRO A 13 -11.54 10.05 12.52
C PRO A 13 -11.27 8.94 11.50
N PHE A 14 -11.85 9.08 10.32
CA PHE A 14 -11.62 8.19 9.19
C PHE A 14 -10.14 8.13 8.81
N PHE A 15 -9.65 6.94 8.45
CA PHE A 15 -8.33 6.74 7.85
C PHE A 15 -8.48 5.89 6.59
N LEU A 16 -7.52 6.03 5.67
CA LEU A 16 -7.56 5.39 4.36
C LEU A 16 -6.45 4.35 4.23
N ILE A 17 -6.83 3.13 3.83
CA ILE A 17 -5.90 2.14 3.27
C ILE A 17 -6.18 2.07 1.78
N ALA A 18 -5.24 2.47 0.95
CA ALA A 18 -5.45 2.49 -0.50
C ALA A 18 -4.15 2.34 -1.29
N GLY A 19 -4.28 1.83 -2.51
CA GLY A 19 -3.21 1.66 -3.47
C GLY A 19 -3.61 0.65 -4.56
N PRO A 20 -2.70 0.32 -5.48
CA PRO A 20 -2.99 -0.62 -6.55
C PRO A 20 -3.25 -2.03 -6.02
N CYS A 21 -3.99 -2.82 -6.81
CA CYS A 21 -4.37 -4.16 -6.40
C CYS A 21 -3.15 -5.07 -6.19
N VAL A 22 -2.20 -5.01 -7.13
CA VAL A 22 -0.93 -5.76 -7.17
C VAL A 22 0.19 -4.82 -7.59
N ILE A 23 1.43 -5.12 -7.19
CA ILE A 23 2.61 -4.39 -7.66
C ILE A 23 2.86 -4.79 -9.12
N GLU A 24 2.81 -3.82 -10.03
CA GLU A 24 3.08 -4.01 -11.46
C GLU A 24 4.46 -3.48 -11.85
N SER A 25 4.88 -2.36 -11.25
CA SER A 25 6.23 -1.79 -11.38
C SER A 25 6.53 -0.85 -10.21
N GLU A 26 7.83 -0.61 -9.94
CA GLU A 26 8.26 0.35 -8.92
C GLU A 26 7.78 1.78 -9.22
N GLY A 27 7.91 2.22 -10.48
CA GLY A 27 7.49 3.56 -10.91
C GLY A 27 6.00 3.82 -10.66
N LEU A 28 5.14 2.86 -11.03
CA LEU A 28 3.70 2.98 -10.79
C LEU A 28 3.38 3.05 -9.29
N VAL A 29 4.06 2.24 -8.48
CA VAL A 29 3.88 2.21 -7.02
C VAL A 29 4.27 3.55 -6.40
N LEU A 30 5.46 4.09 -6.74
CA LEU A 30 5.94 5.35 -6.18
C LEU A 30 5.07 6.54 -6.62
N GLU A 31 4.68 6.59 -7.89
CA GLU A 31 3.80 7.65 -8.41
C GLU A 31 2.44 7.63 -7.72
N THR A 32 1.82 6.45 -7.62
CA THR A 32 0.51 6.28 -6.99
C THR A 32 0.58 6.64 -5.50
N ALA A 33 1.58 6.12 -4.78
CA ALA A 33 1.77 6.39 -3.36
C ALA A 33 2.02 7.89 -3.09
N GLY A 34 2.86 8.53 -3.91
CA GLY A 34 3.15 9.95 -3.80
C GLY A 34 1.91 10.81 -4.02
N ARG A 35 1.12 10.51 -5.07
CA ARG A 35 -0.10 11.24 -5.36
C ARG A 35 -1.15 11.09 -4.25
N MET A 36 -1.31 9.87 -3.73
CA MET A 36 -2.23 9.62 -2.62
C MET A 36 -1.78 10.34 -1.34
N LYS A 37 -0.48 10.32 -1.02
CA LYS A 37 0.08 11.07 0.13
C LYS A 37 -0.25 12.55 0.07
N GLU A 38 -0.05 13.20 -1.08
CA GLU A 38 -0.37 14.62 -1.26
C GLU A 38 -1.85 14.91 -1.01
N LEU A 39 -2.74 14.08 -1.57
CA LEU A 39 -4.18 14.24 -1.44
C LEU A 39 -4.64 14.03 0.00
N THR A 40 -4.21 12.95 0.65
CA THR A 40 -4.63 12.64 2.02
C THR A 40 -4.05 13.64 3.02
N ALA A 41 -2.83 14.14 2.81
CA ALA A 41 -2.24 15.20 3.63
C ALA A 41 -3.06 16.50 3.55
N ARG A 42 -3.49 16.91 2.35
CA ARG A 42 -4.36 18.09 2.16
C ARG A 42 -5.73 17.94 2.83
N LEU A 43 -6.24 16.72 2.91
CA LEU A 43 -7.53 16.41 3.53
C LEU A 43 -7.42 16.13 5.04
N GLY A 44 -6.20 16.05 5.60
CA GLY A 44 -5.99 15.67 6.99
C GLY A 44 -6.37 14.22 7.30
N VAL A 45 -6.32 13.33 6.31
CA VAL A 45 -6.70 11.91 6.44
C VAL A 45 -5.45 11.05 6.65
N PRO A 46 -5.34 10.28 7.76
CA PRO A 46 -4.27 9.32 7.93
C PRO A 46 -4.31 8.27 6.82
N TYR A 47 -3.15 7.93 6.26
CA TYR A 47 -3.04 7.11 5.06
C TYR A 47 -2.02 6.00 5.20
N ILE A 48 -2.40 4.79 4.79
CA ILE A 48 -1.54 3.61 4.68
C ILE A 48 -1.55 3.14 3.23
N PHE A 49 -0.37 3.07 2.61
CA PHE A 49 -0.25 2.55 1.25
C PHE A 49 -0.44 1.03 1.23
N LYS A 50 -1.21 0.51 0.28
CA LYS A 50 -1.42 -0.94 0.14
C LYS A 50 -1.16 -1.42 -1.27
N ALA A 51 -0.39 -2.50 -1.41
CA ALA A 51 -0.28 -3.27 -2.65
C ALA A 51 0.09 -4.74 -2.35
N SER A 52 -0.40 -5.67 -3.18
CA SER A 52 -0.04 -7.09 -3.07
C SER A 52 1.25 -7.39 -3.85
N PHE A 53 2.22 -8.08 -3.26
CA PHE A 53 3.41 -8.56 -4.00
C PHE A 53 3.15 -9.88 -4.75
N ASP A 54 2.18 -10.66 -4.29
CA ASP A 54 1.72 -11.90 -4.93
C ASP A 54 0.21 -12.07 -4.77
N LYS A 55 -0.51 -12.18 -5.89
CA LYS A 55 -1.93 -12.46 -5.93
C LYS A 55 -2.16 -13.97 -6.07
N ALA A 56 -2.40 -14.65 -4.95
CA ALA A 56 -2.57 -16.10 -4.91
C ALA A 56 -3.90 -16.61 -5.52
N ASN A 57 -4.94 -15.77 -5.59
CA ASN A 57 -6.30 -16.15 -5.97
C ASN A 57 -6.67 -15.78 -7.43
N ARG A 58 -5.79 -16.06 -8.39
CA ARG A 58 -6.09 -15.77 -9.81
C ARG A 58 -7.02 -16.80 -10.41
N SER A 59 -7.96 -16.33 -11.23
CA SER A 59 -8.91 -17.17 -11.98
C SER A 59 -8.22 -18.03 -13.05
N SER A 60 -7.03 -17.63 -13.51
CA SER A 60 -6.16 -18.42 -14.37
C SER A 60 -4.75 -18.54 -13.78
N ARG A 61 -4.15 -19.73 -13.92
CA ARG A 61 -2.76 -20.00 -13.52
C ARG A 61 -1.73 -19.17 -14.28
N THR A 62 -2.06 -18.71 -15.49
CA THR A 62 -1.16 -17.94 -16.35
C THR A 62 -1.21 -16.44 -16.11
N SER A 63 -2.11 -15.95 -15.25
CA SER A 63 -2.22 -14.53 -14.97
C SER A 63 -1.03 -14.00 -14.15
N PHE A 64 -0.54 -12.81 -14.50
CA PHE A 64 0.59 -12.14 -13.82
C PHE A 64 0.33 -11.92 -12.32
N ARG A 65 0.99 -12.64 -11.43
CA ARG A 65 0.68 -12.59 -9.99
C ARG A 65 1.30 -11.42 -9.23
N GLY A 66 2.20 -10.65 -9.85
CA GLY A 66 3.04 -9.69 -9.16
C GLY A 66 4.52 -10.09 -9.26
N PRO A 67 5.42 -9.27 -8.72
CA PRO A 67 6.86 -9.51 -8.77
C PRO A 67 7.34 -10.62 -7.81
N GLY A 68 6.47 -11.10 -6.92
CA GLY A 68 6.84 -12.03 -5.86
C GLY A 68 7.37 -11.32 -4.61
N MET A 69 7.66 -12.11 -3.58
CA MET A 69 7.95 -11.60 -2.24
C MET A 69 9.20 -10.72 -2.19
N GLU A 70 10.34 -11.19 -2.71
CA GLU A 70 11.62 -10.48 -2.59
C GLU A 70 11.57 -9.09 -3.25
N GLU A 71 11.23 -9.05 -4.54
CA GLU A 71 11.15 -7.80 -5.29
C GLU A 71 9.97 -6.92 -4.84
N GLY A 72 8.83 -7.52 -4.49
CA GLY A 72 7.69 -6.77 -3.97
C GLY A 72 7.98 -6.11 -2.62
N LEU A 73 8.69 -6.79 -1.72
CA LEU A 73 9.12 -6.19 -0.44
C LEU A 73 10.17 -5.10 -0.65
N ARG A 74 11.10 -5.28 -1.61
CA ARG A 74 12.05 -4.22 -1.98
C ARG A 74 11.33 -2.96 -2.46
N ILE A 75 10.33 -3.11 -3.33
CA ILE A 75 9.52 -1.98 -3.83
C ILE A 75 8.69 -1.33 -2.71
N LEU A 76 8.09 -2.11 -1.82
CA LEU A 76 7.34 -1.56 -0.67
C LEU A 76 8.27 -0.83 0.31
N ASP A 77 9.51 -1.29 0.50
CA ASP A 77 10.50 -0.58 1.29
C ASP A 77 10.89 0.77 0.65
N GLU A 78 10.93 0.84 -0.68
CA GLU A 78 11.14 2.10 -1.41
C GLU A 78 10.06 3.14 -1.08
N VAL A 79 8.79 2.71 -1.01
CA VAL A 79 7.67 3.58 -0.61
C VAL A 79 7.90 4.13 0.80
N LYS A 80 8.31 3.28 1.74
CA LYS A 80 8.60 3.71 3.11
C LYS A 80 9.78 4.70 3.13
N ARG A 81 10.86 4.39 2.41
CA ARG A 81 12.10 5.18 2.42
C ARG A 81 11.96 6.53 1.76
N GLN A 82 11.37 6.59 0.56
CA GLN A 82 11.23 7.84 -0.19
C GLN A 82 10.07 8.70 0.31
N LEU A 83 8.95 8.06 0.68
CA LEU A 83 7.71 8.78 0.97
C LEU A 83 7.36 8.82 2.45
N GLY A 84 8.05 8.07 3.31
CA GLY A 84 7.75 8.03 4.75
C GLY A 84 6.37 7.47 5.07
N LEU A 85 5.75 6.73 4.15
CA LEU A 85 4.42 6.17 4.33
C LEU A 85 4.50 4.81 5.03
N PRO A 86 3.56 4.50 5.93
CA PRO A 86 3.32 3.12 6.33
C PRO A 86 2.76 2.31 5.15
N VAL A 87 3.12 1.02 5.10
CA VAL A 87 2.71 0.10 4.04
C VAL A 87 1.96 -1.11 4.60
N LEU A 88 1.05 -1.66 3.80
CA LEU A 88 0.31 -2.87 4.08
C LEU A 88 0.34 -3.80 2.87
N THR A 89 0.51 -5.09 3.12
CA THR A 89 0.43 -6.13 2.10
C THR A 89 -0.21 -7.39 2.70
N ASP A 90 -0.76 -8.24 1.84
CA ASP A 90 -1.32 -9.54 2.18
C ASP A 90 -0.23 -10.60 2.22
N VAL A 91 -0.42 -11.58 3.10
CA VAL A 91 0.38 -12.80 3.21
C VAL A 91 -0.55 -13.99 3.06
N HIS A 92 -0.07 -15.07 2.44
CA HIS A 92 -0.84 -16.26 2.10
C HIS A 92 -0.15 -17.51 2.63
#